data_AF-A0A368STL7-F1
#
_entry.id   AF-A0A368STL7-F1
#
_cell.length_a   1.000
_cell.length_b   1.000
_cell.length_c   1.000
_cell.angle_alpha   90.00
_cell.angle_beta   90.00
_cell.angle_gamma   90.00
#
_symmetry.space_group_name_H-M   'P 1'
#
loop_
_entity.id
_entity.type
_entity.pdbx_description
1 polymer ?
#
loop_
_entity_poly.entity_id
_entity_poly.type
_entity_poly.pdbx_seq_one_letter_code
_entity_poly.pdbx_strand_id
1 'polypeptide(L)'
;MPQCNRLHMVGLSAVCWALWKSRNSVCLEEKIIRSPTEIICLGSSFLSYWAGLQTPEDKACLEMGAEVMKGTALHFYPQEANPNDTGMVLLQ
;
A
#
# COMPACT_ATOMS: atom_id res chain seq x y z
N MET A 1 -22.33 -4.59 -1.44
CA MET A 1 -21.14 -3.72 -1.32
C MET A 1 -21.55 -2.47 -0.55
N PRO A 2 -20.75 -1.95 0.40
CA PRO A 2 -21.08 -0.71 1.08
C PRO A 2 -21.13 0.41 0.03
N GLN A 3 -22.18 1.22 0.04
CA GLN A 3 -22.38 2.31 -0.94
C GLN A 3 -21.49 3.52 -0.59
N CYS A 4 -20.17 3.32 -0.57
CA CYS A 4 -19.17 4.35 -0.30
C CYS A 4 -18.73 5.06 -1.59
N ASN A 5 -19.66 5.32 -2.52
CA ASN A 5 -19.34 5.92 -3.82
C ASN A 5 -18.65 7.30 -3.71
N ARG A 6 -18.90 8.03 -2.61
CA ARG A 6 -18.22 9.30 -2.31
C ARG A 6 -16.76 9.14 -1.85
N LEU A 7 -16.34 7.94 -1.44
CA LEU A 7 -15.02 7.67 -0.84
C LEU A 7 -13.99 7.15 -1.85
N HIS A 8 -14.40 6.86 -3.09
CA HIS A 8 -13.50 6.47 -4.18
C HIS A 8 -12.40 7.51 -4.42
N MET A 9 -12.72 8.80 -4.29
CA MET A 9 -11.74 9.88 -4.45
C MET A 9 -10.69 9.86 -3.33
N VAL A 10 -11.07 9.51 -2.10
CA VAL A 10 -10.14 9.39 -0.96
C VAL A 10 -9.21 8.19 -1.19
N GLY A 11 -9.76 7.06 -1.60
CA GLY A 11 -8.98 5.86 -1.96
C GLY A 11 -8.00 6.12 -3.11
N LEU A 12 -8.48 6.72 -4.21
CA LEU A 12 -7.64 7.08 -5.36
C LEU A 12 -6.51 8.03 -4.96
N SER A 13 -6.83 9.05 -4.16
CA SER A 13 -5.85 10.00 -3.66
C SER A 13 -4.77 9.29 -2.81
N ALA A 14 -5.14 8.29 -2.01
CA ALA A 14 -4.20 7.58 -1.15
C ALA A 14 -3.23 6.74 -1.98
N VAL A 15 -3.72 6.07 -3.02
CA VAL A 15 -2.90 5.30 -3.96
C VAL A 15 -1.98 6.22 -4.77
N CYS A 16 -2.50 7.31 -5.33
CA CYS A 16 -1.69 8.30 -6.05
C CYS A 16 -0.60 8.88 -5.16
N TRP A 17 -0.92 9.19 -3.91
CA TRP A 17 0.03 9.72 -2.94
C TRP A 17 1.13 8.70 -2.58
N ALA A 18 0.75 7.43 -2.36
CA ALA A 18 1.71 6.37 -2.10
C ALA A 18 2.67 6.15 -3.28
N LEU A 19 2.15 6.16 -4.52
CA LEU A 19 2.97 6.06 -5.74
C LEU A 19 3.93 7.24 -5.87
N TRP A 20 3.44 8.47 -5.68
CA TRP A 20 4.26 9.69 -5.72
C TRP A 20 5.38 9.64 -4.68
N LYS A 21 5.06 9.32 -3.43
CA LYS A 21 6.04 9.18 -2.33
C LYS A 21 7.08 8.11 -2.65
N SER A 22 6.64 6.96 -3.15
CA SER A 22 7.50 5.84 -3.52
C SER A 22 8.47 6.20 -4.65
N ARG A 23 7.98 6.90 -5.69
CA ARG A 23 8.82 7.41 -6.78
C ARG A 23 9.84 8.42 -6.27
N ASN A 24 9.42 9.37 -5.44
CA ASN A 24 10.33 10.35 -4.88
C ASN A 24 11.38 9.73 -3.96
N SER A 25 11.03 8.73 -3.15
CA SER A 25 12.02 8.05 -2.31
C SER A 25 13.08 7.31 -3.12
N VAL A 26 12.71 6.72 -4.26
CA VAL A 26 13.68 6.06 -5.15
C VAL A 26 14.58 7.10 -5.82
N CYS A 27 14.00 8.19 -6.33
CA CYS A 27 14.74 9.20 -7.11
C CYS A 27 15.57 10.16 -6.26
N LEU A 28 15.14 10.49 -5.04
CA LEU A 28 15.75 11.52 -4.20
C LEU A 28 16.52 10.96 -3.00
N GLU A 29 16.11 9.79 -2.49
CA GLU A 29 16.67 9.20 -1.27
C GLU A 29 17.39 7.87 -1.56
N GLU A 30 17.51 7.48 -2.83
CA GLU A 30 18.11 6.22 -3.29
C GLU A 30 17.55 4.97 -2.60
N LYS A 31 16.29 5.04 -2.11
CA LYS A 31 15.64 3.94 -1.41
C LYS A 31 15.24 2.85 -2.40
N ILE A 32 15.54 1.61 -2.07
CA ILE A 32 15.11 0.43 -2.81
C ILE A 32 13.73 0.01 -2.31
N ILE A 33 12.75 -0.04 -3.21
CA ILE A 33 11.44 -0.65 -2.96
C ILE A 33 11.55 -2.13 -3.34
N ARG A 34 11.40 -3.05 -2.37
CA ARG A 34 11.64 -4.48 -2.61
C ARG A 34 10.47 -5.18 -3.27
N SER A 35 9.26 -4.62 -3.14
CA SER A 35 8.06 -5.21 -3.71
C SER A 35 6.94 -4.17 -3.93
N PRO A 36 6.08 -4.38 -4.93
CA PRO A 36 4.84 -3.62 -5.10
C PRO A 36 3.96 -3.59 -3.85
N THR A 37 3.99 -4.63 -3.01
CA THR A 37 3.20 -4.69 -1.78
C THR A 37 3.60 -3.62 -0.77
N GLU A 38 4.86 -3.16 -0.76
CA GLU A 38 5.26 -2.03 0.11
C GLU A 38 4.48 -0.76 -0.24
N ILE A 39 4.27 -0.51 -1.54
CA ILE A 39 3.53 0.64 -2.04
C ILE A 39 2.05 0.52 -1.67
N ILE A 40 1.47 -0.68 -1.80
CA ILE A 40 0.06 -0.90 -1.45
C ILE A 40 -0.15 -0.80 0.07
N CYS A 41 0.74 -1.37 0.88
CA CYS A 41 0.71 -1.22 2.34
C CYS A 41 0.87 0.24 2.78
N LEU A 42 1.70 1.01 2.08
CA LEU A 42 1.81 2.46 2.29
C LEU A 42 0.49 3.17 1.95
N GLY A 43 -0.14 2.81 0.83
CA GLY A 43 -1.47 3.28 0.43
C GLY A 43 -2.55 2.98 1.46
N SER A 44 -2.62 1.74 1.95
CA SER A 44 -3.51 1.33 3.06
C SER A 44 -3.27 2.18 4.31
N SER A 45 -2.01 2.42 4.68
CA SER A 45 -1.67 3.22 5.86
C SER A 45 -2.16 4.67 5.72
N PHE A 46 -2.03 5.27 4.53
CA PHE A 46 -2.60 6.60 4.26
C PHE A 46 -4.13 6.57 4.30
N LEU A 47 -4.76 5.52 3.77
CA LEU A 47 -6.21 5.40 3.79
C LEU A 47 -6.75 5.29 5.22
N SER A 48 -6.13 4.50 6.08
CA SER A 48 -6.46 4.42 7.52
C SER A 48 -6.24 5.76 8.23
N TYR A 49 -5.14 6.45 7.93
CA TYR A 49 -4.87 7.77 8.50
C TYR A 49 -5.93 8.80 8.07
N TRP A 50 -6.28 8.84 6.79
CA TRP A 50 -7.29 9.75 6.26
C TRP A 50 -8.72 9.37 6.63
N ALA A 51 -8.98 8.12 7.02
CA ALA A 51 -10.26 7.71 7.59
C ALA A 51 -10.58 8.50 8.87
N GLY A 52 -9.57 8.81 9.68
CA GLY A 52 -9.72 9.66 10.87
C GLY A 52 -10.13 11.10 10.57
N LEU A 53 -10.04 11.54 9.31
CA LEU A 53 -10.44 12.87 8.87
C LEU A 53 -11.89 12.92 8.32
N GLN A 54 -12.56 11.77 8.19
CA GLN A 54 -13.93 11.67 7.68
C GLN A 54 -14.97 11.61 8.81
N THR A 55 -16.25 11.62 8.44
CA THR A 55 -17.34 11.37 9.40
C THR A 55 -17.23 9.95 9.98
N PRO A 56 -17.82 9.67 11.17
CA PRO A 56 -17.76 8.34 11.78
C PRO A 56 -18.23 7.20 10.86
N GLU A 57 -19.26 7.45 10.05
CA GLU A 57 -19.81 6.48 9.10
C GLU A 57 -18.81 6.18 7.96
N ASP A 58 -18.22 7.24 7.39
CA ASP A 58 -17.26 7.14 6.28
C ASP A 58 -15.92 6.57 6.78
N LYS A 59 -15.52 6.87 8.02
CA LYS A 59 -14.32 6.34 8.68
C LYS A 59 -14.31 4.81 8.69
N ALA A 60 -15.38 4.20 9.19
CA ALA A 60 -15.47 2.74 9.29
C ALA A 60 -15.36 2.07 7.90
N CYS A 61 -15.94 2.70 6.87
CA CYS A 61 -15.84 2.21 5.50
C CYS A 61 -14.40 2.28 4.96
N LEU A 62 -13.70 3.38 5.21
CA LEU A 62 -12.32 3.56 4.78
C LEU A 62 -11.34 2.65 5.52
N GLU A 63 -11.52 2.45 6.83
CA GLU A 63 -10.70 1.53 7.63
C GLU A 63 -10.86 0.09 7.12
N MET A 64 -12.10 -0.35 6.87
CA MET A 64 -12.35 -1.66 6.27
C MET A 64 -11.72 -1.77 4.88
N GLY A 65 -11.80 -0.72 4.05
CA GLY A 65 -11.15 -0.68 2.74
C GLY A 65 -9.62 -0.78 2.83
N ALA A 66 -9.01 -0.12 3.81
CA ALA A 66 -7.58 -0.17 4.06
C ALA A 66 -7.12 -1.58 4.47
N GLU A 67 -7.87 -2.24 5.36
CA GLU A 67 -7.60 -3.61 5.80
C GLU A 67 -7.76 -4.62 4.65
N VAL A 68 -8.81 -4.50 3.83
CA VAL A 68 -8.98 -5.34 2.64
C VAL A 68 -7.81 -5.13 1.67
N MET A 69 -7.46 -3.88 1.38
CA MET A 69 -6.36 -3.56 0.47
C MET A 69 -5.03 -4.15 0.96
N LYS A 70 -4.73 -4.02 2.26
CA LYS A 70 -3.54 -4.59 2.88
C LYS A 70 -3.57 -6.11 2.87
N GLY A 71 -4.68 -6.72 3.28
CA GLY A 71 -4.86 -8.17 3.29
C GLY A 71 -4.73 -8.78 1.88
N THR A 72 -5.31 -8.14 0.87
CA THR A 72 -5.16 -8.54 -0.54
C THR A 72 -3.71 -8.40 -1.01
N ALA A 73 -3.04 -7.28 -0.70
CA ALA A 73 -1.65 -7.08 -1.07
C ALA A 73 -0.71 -8.11 -0.43
N LEU A 74 -0.98 -8.52 0.81
CA LEU A 74 -0.23 -9.56 1.51
C LEU A 74 -0.58 -10.96 1.00
N HIS A 75 -1.83 -11.21 0.59
CA HIS A 75 -2.22 -12.48 -0.03
C HIS A 75 -1.49 -12.71 -1.36
N PHE A 76 -1.34 -11.65 -2.17
CA PHE A 76 -0.58 -11.69 -3.42
C PHE A 76 0.92 -11.41 -3.23
N TYR A 77 1.37 -11.03 -2.03
CA TYR A 77 2.78 -10.96 -1.69
C TYR A 77 3.32 -12.39 -1.64
N PRO A 78 4.07 -12.82 -2.63
CA PRO A 78 4.34 -14.24 -2.83
C PRO A 78 5.32 -14.73 -1.74
N GLN A 79 5.32 -15.99 -1.28
CA GLN A 79 5.68 -17.22 -2.00
C GLN A 79 6.83 -17.09 -3.05
N GLU A 80 7.44 -15.90 -3.24
CA GLU A 80 8.66 -15.64 -4.04
C GLU A 80 9.90 -15.54 -3.15
N ALA A 81 9.76 -15.64 -1.83
CA ALA A 81 10.88 -15.97 -0.97
C ALA A 81 11.21 -17.47 -1.14
N ASN A 82 11.68 -17.87 -2.32
CA ASN A 82 12.42 -19.12 -2.43
C ASN A 82 13.73 -18.89 -1.66
N PRO A 83 14.04 -19.66 -0.59
CA PRO A 83 15.20 -19.40 0.27
C PRO A 83 16.55 -19.40 -0.45
N ASN A 84 16.59 -19.91 -1.68
CA ASN A 84 17.82 -20.13 -2.45
C ASN A 84 18.38 -18.88 -3.17
N ASP A 85 17.62 -17.80 -3.36
CA ASP A 85 18.13 -16.60 -4.06
C ASP A 85 18.95 -15.66 -3.18
N THR A 86 19.03 -15.93 -1.86
CA THR A 86 19.92 -15.19 -0.96
C THR A 86 21.39 -15.65 -1.09
N GLY A 87 21.66 -16.70 -1.88
CA GLY A 87 22.98 -17.36 -1.94
C GLY A 87 23.85 -17.11 -3.16
N MET A 88 23.38 -16.41 -4.20
CA MET A 88 24.07 -16.37 -5.51
C MET A 88 24.49 -14.97 -6.00
N VAL A 89 24.63 -13.98 -5.11
CA VAL A 89 25.21 -12.67 -5.49
C VAL A 89 26.43 -12.32 -4.62
N LEU A 90 27.32 -13.29 -4.44
CA LEU A 90 28.73 -13.02 -4.18
C LEU A 90 29.54 -14.00 -5.05
N LEU A 91 30.43 -13.45 -5.87
CA LEU A 91 31.40 -14.06 -6.78
C LEU A 91 31.02 -14.01 -8.27
N GLN A 92 31.33 -12.88 -8.91
CA GLN A 92 32.31 -12.83 -10.01
C GLN A 92 33.15 -11.56 -9.91
#